data_AF-A0A5E5BR09-F1
#
_entry.id   AF-A0A5E5BR09-F1
#
_cell.length_a   1.000
_cell.length_b   1.000
_cell.length_c   1.000
_cell.angle_alpha   90.00
_cell.angle_beta   90.00
_cell.angle_gamma   90.00
#
_symmetry.space_group_name_H-M   'P 1'
#
loop_
_entity.id
_entity.type
_entity.pdbx_description
1 polymer ?
#
loop_
_entity_poly.entity_id
_entity_poly.type
_entity_poly.pdbx_seq_one_letter_code
_entity_poly.pdbx_strand_id
1 'polypeptide(L)'
;MSNSNDNGGKNGGNDAQGGLDLPESLAREGHVVWFHEYRKYLGYAWDEAAGEIRRAHVSDPEHAIYFDTFAEAMVATDMLMGPRVIIHASKRGERPRLVR
;
A
#
# COMPACT_ATOMS: atom_id res chain seq x y z
N MET A 1 25.30 -17.01 -35.90
CA MET A 1 25.49 -16.79 -34.46
C MET A 1 24.86 -15.45 -34.10
N SER A 2 23.68 -15.46 -33.50
CA SER A 2 23.16 -14.33 -32.73
C SER A 2 22.31 -14.92 -31.61
N ASN A 3 22.92 -15.00 -30.43
CA ASN A 3 22.26 -15.34 -29.17
C ASN A 3 21.38 -14.15 -28.78
N SER A 4 20.06 -14.32 -28.81
CA SER A 4 19.16 -13.44 -28.06
C SER A 4 19.00 -14.04 -26.67
N ASN A 5 19.65 -13.39 -25.72
CA ASN A 5 19.66 -13.74 -24.30
C ASN A 5 18.39 -13.16 -23.66
N ASP A 6 17.30 -13.92 -23.66
CA ASP A 6 16.06 -13.58 -22.94
C ASP A 6 16.28 -13.87 -21.45
N ASN A 7 16.85 -12.90 -20.74
CA ASN A 7 17.19 -13.01 -19.33
C ASN A 7 16.29 -12.12 -18.49
N GLY A 8 15.44 -12.77 -17.68
CA GLY A 8 15.01 -12.27 -16.37
C GLY A 8 13.92 -11.19 -16.37
N GLY A 9 12.83 -11.28 -15.62
CA GLY A 9 12.59 -12.15 -14.47
C GLY A 9 11.09 -12.36 -14.31
N LYS A 10 10.68 -13.62 -14.42
CA LYS A 10 9.41 -14.11 -13.90
C LYS A 10 9.66 -14.36 -12.42
N ASN A 11 9.57 -13.33 -11.59
CA ASN A 11 9.75 -13.51 -10.16
C ASN A 11 8.46 -14.09 -9.58
N GLY A 12 8.43 -15.41 -9.50
CA GLY A 12 7.44 -16.14 -8.71
C GLY A 12 7.54 -15.72 -7.25
N GLY A 13 6.46 -15.17 -6.74
CA GLY A 13 6.22 -14.94 -5.33
C GLY A 13 4.83 -15.42 -5.00
N ASN A 14 4.69 -16.72 -4.78
CA ASN A 14 3.52 -17.33 -4.14
C ASN A 14 3.12 -16.54 -2.88
N ASP A 15 1.89 -16.79 -2.43
CA ASP A 15 1.24 -16.22 -1.25
C ASP A 15 0.53 -14.89 -1.51
N ALA A 16 -0.40 -14.93 -2.46
CA ALA A 16 -1.66 -14.19 -2.31
C ALA A 16 -2.28 -14.61 -0.97
N GLN A 17 -1.98 -13.88 0.10
CA GLN A 17 -2.65 -14.00 1.39
C GLN A 17 -4.14 -13.65 1.20
N GLY A 18 -4.92 -14.64 0.78
CA GLY A 18 -6.39 -14.64 0.77
C GLY A 18 -7.07 -13.48 0.06
N GLY A 19 -6.89 -13.32 -1.26
CA GLY A 19 -7.74 -12.42 -2.07
C GLY A 19 -7.60 -10.92 -1.84
N LEU A 20 -6.62 -10.47 -1.05
CA LEU A 20 -6.42 -9.05 -0.69
C LEU A 20 -5.52 -8.26 -1.64
N ASP A 21 -5.03 -8.91 -2.70
CA ASP A 21 -4.21 -8.32 -3.77
C ASP A 21 -3.22 -7.24 -3.29
N LEU A 22 -2.25 -7.69 -2.49
CA LEU A 22 -1.29 -6.80 -1.85
C LEU A 22 -0.33 -6.20 -2.89
N PRO A 23 0.10 -4.94 -2.70
CA PRO A 23 1.07 -4.32 -3.60
C PRO A 23 2.42 -5.03 -3.53
N GLU A 24 3.17 -5.02 -4.64
CA GLU A 24 4.48 -5.70 -4.73
C GLU A 24 5.53 -5.10 -3.80
N SER A 25 5.48 -3.78 -3.57
CA SER A 25 6.40 -3.07 -2.69
C SER A 25 5.77 -1.78 -2.14
N LEU A 26 6.31 -1.29 -1.03
CA LEU A 26 6.00 0.05 -0.51
C LEU A 26 7.14 1.03 -0.75
N ALA A 27 6.79 2.31 -0.92
CA ALA A 27 7.75 3.37 -1.18
C ALA A 27 8.62 3.71 0.03
N ARG A 28 8.14 3.38 1.25
CA ARG A 28 8.79 3.67 2.54
C ARG A 28 8.54 2.51 3.53
N GLU A 29 9.30 2.51 4.61
CA GLU A 29 9.02 1.65 5.76
C GLU A 29 7.83 2.18 6.58
N GLY A 30 7.15 1.29 7.30
CA GLY A 30 6.04 1.63 8.18
C GLY A 30 4.74 0.91 7.84
N HIS A 31 3.70 1.26 8.61
CA HIS A 31 2.34 0.72 8.50
C HIS A 31 1.52 1.59 7.56
N VAL A 32 0.81 0.95 6.62
CA VAL A 32 -0.02 1.63 5.63
C VAL A 32 -1.40 0.98 5.60
N VAL A 33 -2.43 1.80 5.44
CA VAL A 33 -3.80 1.33 5.23
C VAL A 33 -3.99 1.01 3.75
N TRP A 34 -4.36 -0.23 3.45
CA TRP A 34 -4.62 -0.73 2.11
C TRP A 34 -6.09 -1.09 1.93
N PHE A 35 -6.71 -0.49 0.91
CA PHE A 35 -8.06 -0.78 0.49
C PHE A 35 -8.02 -1.76 -0.66
N HIS A 36 -8.05 -3.06 -0.32
CA HIS A 36 -7.83 -4.15 -1.27
C HIS A 36 -8.84 -4.18 -2.43
N GLU A 37 -10.10 -3.78 -2.20
CA GLU A 37 -11.11 -3.74 -3.27
C GLU A 37 -10.83 -2.66 -4.32
N TYR A 38 -10.21 -1.55 -3.90
CA TYR A 38 -9.93 -0.41 -4.78
C TYR A 38 -8.48 -0.40 -5.28
N ARG A 39 -7.62 -1.28 -4.74
CA ARG A 39 -6.17 -1.28 -4.93
C ARG A 39 -5.56 0.10 -4.67
N LYS A 40 -5.98 0.72 -3.56
CA LYS A 40 -5.56 2.07 -3.16
C LYS A 40 -5.10 2.11 -1.72
N TYR A 41 -4.27 3.09 -1.41
CA TYR A 41 -3.81 3.41 -0.08
C TYR A 41 -4.65 4.51 0.54
N LEU A 42 -4.62 4.60 1.87
CA LEU A 42 -4.93 5.86 2.54
C LEU A 42 -3.80 6.85 2.28
N GLY A 43 -4.14 7.99 1.70
CA GLY A 43 -3.22 9.08 1.41
C GLY A 43 -3.83 10.43 1.78
N TYR A 44 -3.11 11.47 1.40
CA TYR A 44 -3.61 12.83 1.41
C TYR A 44 -3.79 13.33 -0.02
N ALA A 45 -4.89 14.03 -0.28
CA ALA A 45 -5.13 14.74 -1.52
C ALA A 45 -5.65 16.14 -1.23
N TRP A 46 -5.38 17.07 -2.14
CA TRP A 46 -5.95 18.40 -2.10
C TRP A 46 -7.44 18.32 -2.48
N ASP A 47 -8.32 18.79 -1.59
CA ASP A 47 -9.75 18.93 -1.84
C ASP A 47 -10.00 20.38 -2.28
N GLU A 48 -10.24 20.57 -3.59
CA GLU A 48 -10.45 21.91 -4.16
C GLU A 48 -11.72 22.60 -3.62
N ALA A 49 -12.75 21.84 -3.25
CA ALA A 49 -14.01 22.40 -2.77
C ALA A 49 -13.86 22.94 -1.33
N ALA A 50 -13.02 22.30 -0.53
CA ALA A 50 -12.73 22.71 0.83
C ALA A 50 -11.50 23.62 0.95
N GLY A 51 -10.65 23.66 -0.07
CA GLY A 51 -9.39 24.41 -0.05
C GLY A 51 -8.40 23.88 0.99
N GLU A 52 -8.43 22.58 1.27
CA GLU A 52 -7.57 21.96 2.28
C GLU A 52 -7.10 20.56 1.86
N ILE A 53 -6.04 20.07 2.50
CA ILE A 53 -5.57 18.70 2.32
C ILE A 53 -6.43 17.77 3.17
N ARG A 54 -7.03 16.76 2.54
CA ARG A 54 -7.88 15.76 3.21
C ARG A 54 -7.39 14.34 2.96
N ARG A 55 -7.81 13.43 3.84
CA ARG A 55 -7.61 12.00 3.65
C ARG A 55 -8.37 11.53 2.41
N ALA A 56 -7.71 10.77 1.57
CA ALA A 56 -8.28 10.29 0.31
C ALA A 56 -7.72 8.92 -0.07
N HIS A 57 -8.38 8.26 -1.02
CA HIS A 57 -7.87 7.05 -1.66
C HIS A 57 -6.85 7.41 -2.73
N VAL A 58 -5.58 7.05 -2.53
CA VAL A 58 -4.49 7.31 -3.48
C VAL A 58 -4.00 6.00 -4.10
N SER A 59 -3.63 6.03 -5.37
CA SER A 59 -3.06 4.85 -6.06
C SER A 59 -1.54 4.82 -5.98
N ASP A 60 -0.93 5.99 -5.76
CA ASP A 60 0.52 6.13 -5.68
C ASP A 60 1.03 5.85 -4.26
N PRO A 61 1.94 4.88 -4.07
CA PRO A 61 2.49 4.54 -2.76
C PRO A 61 3.37 5.64 -2.15
N GLU A 62 3.85 6.62 -2.92
CA GLU A 62 4.60 7.77 -2.41
C GLU A 62 3.68 8.79 -1.73
N HIS A 63 2.39 8.82 -2.10
CA HIS A 63 1.37 9.67 -1.50
C HIS A 63 0.58 8.99 -0.38
N ALA A 64 0.91 7.73 -0.08
CA ALA A 64 0.32 6.99 1.03
C ALA A 64 0.80 7.54 2.37
N ILE A 65 -0.05 7.43 3.40
CA ILE A 65 0.32 7.73 4.78
C ILE A 65 1.02 6.51 5.37
N TYR A 66 2.25 6.70 5.85
CA TYR A 66 3.02 5.70 6.58
C TYR A 66 2.98 6.06 8.06
N PHE A 67 2.54 5.11 8.87
CA PHE A 67 2.49 5.24 10.33
C PHE A 67 3.62 4.43 10.95
N ASP A 68 4.18 4.93 12.04
CA ASP A 68 5.23 4.23 12.77
C ASP A 68 4.67 2.97 13.43
N THR A 69 3.41 3.04 13.90
CA THR A 69 2.76 1.94 14.62
C THR A 69 1.45 1.47 13.99
N PHE A 70 1.13 0.19 14.22
CA PHE A 70 -0.16 -0.39 13.85
C PHE A 70 -1.34 0.33 14.51
N ALA A 71 -1.19 0.77 15.77
CA ALA A 71 -2.24 1.46 16.51
C ALA A 71 -2.61 2.81 15.87
N GLU A 72 -1.63 3.59 15.43
CA GLU A 72 -1.88 4.85 14.72
C GLU A 72 -2.58 4.61 13.39
N ALA A 73 -2.15 3.58 12.64
CA ALA A 73 -2.82 3.18 11.41
C ALA A 73 -4.28 2.79 11.67
N MET A 74 -4.55 1.98 12.71
CA MET A 74 -5.91 1.59 13.11
C MET A 74 -6.79 2.80 13.41
N VAL A 75 -6.31 3.73 14.25
CA VAL A 75 -7.04 4.96 14.62
C VAL A 75 -7.30 5.83 13.39
N ALA A 76 -6.35 5.92 12.46
CA ALA A 76 -6.54 6.66 11.22
C ALA A 76 -7.67 6.09 10.35
N THR A 77 -8.01 4.81 10.54
CA THR A 77 -9.14 4.19 9.84
C THR A 77 -10.50 4.31 10.52
N ASP A 78 -10.57 4.78 11.76
CA ASP A 78 -11.82 4.77 12.55
C ASP A 78 -12.99 5.48 11.83
N MET A 79 -12.68 6.57 11.12
CA MET A 79 -13.68 7.33 10.35
C MET A 79 -13.84 6.88 8.89
N LEU A 80 -13.08 5.88 8.43
CA LEU A 80 -13.11 5.41 7.05
C LEU A 80 -14.15 4.31 6.90
N MET A 81 -15.04 4.43 5.92
CA MET A 81 -15.97 3.37 5.55
C MET A 81 -15.38 2.52 4.44
N GLY A 82 -15.39 1.19 4.62
CA GLY A 82 -15.02 0.24 3.58
C GLY A 82 -14.04 -0.86 4.04
N PRO A 83 -13.96 -1.97 3.27
CA PRO A 83 -13.03 -3.06 3.51
C PRO A 83 -11.58 -2.60 3.36
N ARG A 84 -10.77 -2.86 4.39
CA ARG A 84 -9.39 -2.39 4.48
C ARG A 84 -8.57 -3.31 5.36
N VAL A 85 -7.28 -3.28 5.12
CA VAL A 85 -6.29 -3.98 5.94
C VAL A 85 -5.11 -3.07 6.21
N ILE A 86 -4.35 -3.38 7.26
CA ILE A 86 -3.08 -2.70 7.52
C ILE A 86 -1.96 -3.62 7.04
N ILE A 87 -1.08 -3.04 6.23
CA ILE A 87 0.10 -3.71 5.71
C ILE A 87 1.34 -3.00 6.23
N HIS A 88 2.43 -3.73 6.39
CA HIS A 88 3.68 -3.18 6.93
C HIS A 88 4.86 -3.63 6.09
N ALA A 89 5.74 -2.68 5.78
CA ALA A 89 7.07 -2.95 5.24
C ALA A 89 8.11 -2.54 6.28
N SER A 90 9.05 -3.44 6.59
CA SER A 90 10.11 -3.15 7.56
C SER A 90 11.22 -2.29 6.95
N LYS A 91 11.28 -2.24 5.61
CA LYS A 91 12.24 -1.45 4.84
C LYS A 91 11.60 -0.92 3.57
N ARG A 92 12.13 0.20 3.08
CA ARG A 92 11.79 0.75 1.75
C ARG A 92 11.99 -0.31 0.65
N GLY A 93 11.00 -0.44 -0.22
CA GLY A 93 11.04 -1.39 -1.35
C GLY A 93 10.81 -2.85 -0.95
N GLU A 94 10.58 -3.15 0.33
CA GLU A 94 10.22 -4.51 0.76
C GLU A 94 8.77 -4.83 0.37
N ARG A 95 8.52 -6.10 0.05
CA ARG A 95 7.16 -6.62 -0.10
C ARG A 95 6.43 -6.52 1.24
N PRO A 96 5.31 -5.79 1.32
CA PRO A 96 4.62 -5.59 2.57
C PRO A 96 3.92 -6.87 3.04
N ARG A 97 3.78 -7.00 4.36
CA ARG A 97 3.08 -8.11 5.00
C ARG A 97 1.81 -7.61 5.66
N LEU A 98 0.78 -8.44 5.66
CA LEU A 98 -0.44 -8.18 6.41
C LEU A 98 -0.14 -8.15 7.91
N VAL A 99 -0.63 -7.12 8.61
CA VAL A 99 -0.58 -7.03 10.07
C VAL A 99 -1.99 -7.29 10.60
N ARG A 100 -2.12 -8.14 11.62
CA ARG A 100 -3.38 -8.52 12.28
C ARG A 100 -3.27 -8.35 13.78
#